data_AF-A0A383RI28-F1
#
_entry.id   AF-A0A383RI28-F1
#
_cell.length_a   1.000
_cell.length_b   1.000
_cell.length_c   1.000
_cell.angle_alpha   90.00
_cell.angle_beta   90.00
_cell.angle_gamma   90.00
#
_symmetry.space_group_name_H-M   'P 1'
#
loop_
_entity.id
_entity.type
_entity.pdbx_description
1 polymer ?
#
loop_
_entity_poly.entity_id
_entity_poly.type
_entity_poly.pdbx_seq_one_letter_code
_entity_poly.pdbx_strand_id
1 'polypeptide(L)'
;MKKRKDINELDENQISDYIHALNILRARSESNPDDESGYIFQAGLHNDPFIGPCEHGNDLFFAWHRAHLHYFEELLQETDPPRTANVTIPYWDWLHPETNGKFPAVFAKPGLFMSDRNNNPTELPPDTLQIVTEETDWNEFGGFPKEHPTRNYGKFEIGPHNYMHPIYIGGRMANPSTAAEDPIYWSFHAFIDLLWAEWQRRNSMPPPTSPDADLRGFLAKPKHKVHDFQKTTDFDYEYEYTDKLNQAFGVSQPEHVRHELLADEPLRPLFSDELDSELRRTQRAQFTLPSPPATTETAYVRLRDLKVPTIGSYMLRAYVHPKEVPFNKDDSDFQRQFGVGYVVLWKTHGTDNTHGGHGNHGHHAPSAHHPSSCTVGFDVSRKLVGIIRGNTSDHVLTLQYILAPNEAGEPQSNPDLVKEVQFGDVVLEAYTQS
;
A
#
# COMPACT_ATOMS: atom_id res chain seq x y z
N MET A 1 4.01 -29.29 -1.65
CA MET A 1 3.37 -27.98 -1.42
C MET A 1 3.45 -27.62 0.04
N LYS A 2 4.25 -26.60 0.33
CA LYS A 2 4.38 -26.01 1.66
C LYS A 2 3.20 -25.05 1.90
N LYS A 3 2.87 -24.79 3.16
CA LYS A 3 1.74 -23.93 3.52
C LYS A 3 2.23 -22.70 4.26
N ARG A 4 2.01 -21.52 3.67
CA ARG A 4 2.11 -20.24 4.39
C ARG A 4 0.85 -20.09 5.24
N LYS A 5 1.04 -20.04 6.56
CA LYS A 5 -0.03 -19.92 7.56
C LYS A 5 -0.08 -18.52 8.15
N ASP A 6 -1.20 -18.21 8.80
CA ASP A 6 -1.26 -17.05 9.68
C ASP A 6 -0.20 -17.18 10.76
N ILE A 7 0.53 -16.11 11.02
CA ILE A 7 1.59 -16.07 12.02
C ILE A 7 1.06 -16.39 13.44
N ASN A 8 -0.23 -16.11 13.71
CA ASN A 8 -0.89 -16.44 14.96
C ASN A 8 -1.27 -17.94 15.09
N GLU A 9 -1.21 -18.71 14.00
CA GLU A 9 -1.49 -20.15 13.98
C GLU A 9 -0.23 -21.03 13.96
N LEU A 10 0.96 -20.43 13.91
CA LEU A 10 2.21 -21.16 14.02
C LEU A 10 2.42 -21.73 15.43
N ASP A 11 2.88 -22.97 15.51
CA ASP A 11 3.33 -23.54 16.77
C ASP A 11 4.73 -23.03 17.18
N GLU A 12 5.13 -23.28 18.43
CA GLU A 12 6.42 -22.81 18.97
C GLU A 12 7.65 -23.36 18.23
N ASN A 13 7.57 -24.56 17.63
CA ASN A 13 8.66 -25.09 16.83
C ASN A 13 8.76 -24.37 15.49
N GLN A 14 7.63 -24.14 14.81
CA GLN A 14 7.58 -23.38 13.56
C GLN A 14 8.10 -21.95 13.76
N ILE A 15 7.70 -21.30 14.85
CA ILE A 15 8.21 -19.97 15.24
C ILE A 15 9.73 -20.04 15.50
N SER A 16 10.19 -21.05 16.25
CA SER A 16 11.61 -21.22 16.56
C SER A 16 12.46 -21.43 15.31
N ASP A 17 11.99 -22.23 14.35
CA ASP A 17 12.69 -22.53 13.11
C ASP A 17 12.74 -21.32 12.18
N TYR A 18 11.65 -20.53 12.12
CA TYR A 18 11.63 -19.27 11.38
C TYR A 18 12.62 -18.24 11.96
N ILE A 19 12.64 -18.07 13.30
CA ILE A 19 13.59 -17.18 13.99
C ILE A 19 15.04 -17.68 13.80
N HIS A 20 15.27 -18.99 13.85
CA HIS A 20 16.58 -19.60 13.61
C HIS A 20 17.11 -19.27 12.21
N ALA A 21 16.30 -19.46 11.18
CA ALA A 21 16.67 -19.12 9.80
C ALA A 21 17.00 -17.63 9.66
N LEU A 22 16.14 -16.74 10.18
CA LEU A 22 16.40 -15.30 10.18
C LEU A 22 17.72 -14.92 10.87
N ASN A 23 18.03 -15.56 12.01
CA ASN A 23 19.27 -15.29 12.73
C ASN A 23 20.51 -15.75 11.96
N ILE A 24 20.43 -16.83 11.19
CA ILE A 24 21.53 -17.24 10.30
C ILE A 24 21.74 -16.20 9.19
N LEU A 25 20.67 -15.72 8.56
CA LEU A 25 20.78 -14.65 7.55
C LEU A 25 21.38 -13.37 8.16
N ARG A 26 21.03 -13.02 9.39
CA ARG A 26 21.63 -11.88 10.11
C ARG A 26 23.11 -12.09 10.40
N ALA A 27 23.50 -13.28 10.87
CA ALA A 27 24.90 -13.61 11.14
C ALA A 27 25.78 -13.54 9.88
N ARG A 28 25.22 -13.89 8.71
CA ARG A 28 25.87 -13.67 7.41
C ARG A 28 26.11 -12.18 7.16
N SER A 29 25.09 -11.34 7.36
CA SER A 29 25.24 -9.88 7.24
C SER A 29 26.22 -9.27 8.25
N GLU A 30 26.26 -9.77 9.49
CA GLU A 30 27.25 -9.34 10.49
C GLU A 30 28.69 -9.68 10.06
N SER A 31 28.86 -10.81 9.38
CA SER A 31 30.16 -11.27 8.87
C SER A 31 30.58 -10.52 7.61
N ASN A 32 29.63 -10.27 6.71
CA ASN A 32 29.80 -9.51 5.48
C ASN A 32 28.46 -8.83 5.11
N PRO A 33 28.36 -7.50 5.20
CA PRO A 33 27.12 -6.79 4.85
C PRO A 33 26.73 -7.01 3.39
N ASP A 34 27.70 -7.19 2.49
CA ASP A 34 27.48 -7.41 1.05
C ASP A 34 27.20 -8.88 0.69
N ASP A 35 27.02 -9.77 1.67
CA ASP A 35 26.62 -11.16 1.40
C ASP A 35 25.19 -11.20 0.86
N GLU A 36 25.03 -11.56 -0.42
CA GLU A 36 23.72 -11.64 -1.08
C GLU A 36 22.76 -12.61 -0.39
N SER A 37 23.28 -13.56 0.40
CA SER A 37 22.51 -14.51 1.20
C SER A 37 22.29 -14.06 2.65
N GLY A 38 22.66 -12.81 2.98
CA GLY A 38 22.46 -12.18 4.28
C GLY A 38 21.17 -11.33 4.35
N TYR A 39 20.67 -11.13 5.58
CA TYR A 39 19.41 -10.43 5.82
C TYR A 39 19.44 -8.95 5.34
N ILE A 40 20.55 -8.24 5.58
CA ILE A 40 20.69 -6.83 5.20
C ILE A 40 20.69 -6.65 3.69
N PHE A 41 21.38 -7.52 2.94
CA PHE A 41 21.33 -7.47 1.48
C PHE A 41 19.91 -7.74 0.95
N GLN A 42 19.22 -8.74 1.53
CA GLN A 42 17.84 -9.05 1.16
C GLN A 42 16.90 -7.88 1.48
N ALA A 43 17.03 -7.24 2.65
CA ALA A 43 16.30 -6.00 2.94
C ALA A 43 16.69 -4.87 1.96
N GLY A 44 17.97 -4.78 1.58
CA GLY A 44 18.53 -3.85 0.61
C GLY A 44 17.92 -3.98 -0.79
N LEU A 45 17.48 -5.19 -1.20
CA LEU A 45 16.73 -5.36 -2.45
C LEU A 45 15.41 -4.59 -2.47
N HIS A 46 14.85 -4.22 -1.31
CA HIS A 46 13.69 -3.32 -1.24
C HIS A 46 14.12 -1.89 -0.93
N ASN A 47 14.99 -1.74 0.06
CA ASN A 47 15.30 -0.48 0.71
C ASN A 47 16.28 0.40 -0.07
N ASP A 48 17.11 -0.19 -0.92
CA ASP A 48 18.22 0.48 -1.58
C ASP A 48 17.95 0.59 -3.10
N PRO A 49 17.82 1.81 -3.65
CA PRO A 49 17.58 2.01 -5.08
C PRO A 49 18.72 1.52 -5.99
N PHE A 50 19.91 1.22 -5.44
CA PHE A 50 21.07 0.74 -6.17
C PHE A 50 21.20 -0.80 -6.15
N ILE A 51 20.68 -1.47 -5.12
CA ILE A 51 20.75 -2.94 -4.99
C ILE A 51 19.55 -3.58 -5.69
N GLY A 52 18.36 -3.15 -5.31
CA GLY A 52 17.10 -3.55 -5.93
C GLY A 52 16.15 -2.37 -5.81
N PRO A 53 15.94 -1.58 -6.87
CA PRO A 53 14.88 -0.59 -6.79
C PRO A 53 13.55 -1.36 -6.80
N CYS A 54 12.93 -1.48 -5.62
CA CYS A 54 11.59 -2.03 -5.48
C CYS A 54 10.61 -1.37 -6.45
N GLU A 55 9.64 -2.14 -6.93
CA GLU A 55 8.61 -1.59 -7.81
C GLU A 55 7.43 -1.07 -6.97
N HIS A 56 7.21 0.25 -7.06
CA HIS A 56 6.10 0.97 -6.45
C HIS A 56 5.54 1.98 -7.46
N GLY A 57 4.27 2.33 -7.31
CA GLY A 57 3.57 3.27 -8.16
C GLY A 57 3.41 2.79 -9.60
N ASN A 58 3.27 1.48 -9.78
CA ASN A 58 3.02 0.85 -11.06
C ASN A 58 2.50 -0.59 -10.88
N ASP A 59 2.06 -1.18 -11.98
CA ASP A 59 1.52 -2.53 -12.09
C ASP A 59 2.49 -3.68 -11.76
N LEU A 60 3.79 -3.41 -11.62
CA LEU A 60 4.80 -4.41 -11.25
C LEU A 60 4.85 -4.66 -9.74
N PHE A 61 4.22 -3.80 -8.92
CA PHE A 61 4.24 -3.84 -7.45
C PHE A 61 4.02 -5.25 -6.88
N PHE A 62 2.95 -5.91 -7.32
CA PHE A 62 2.58 -7.21 -6.80
C PHE A 62 3.55 -8.33 -7.20
N ALA A 63 3.93 -8.39 -8.48
CA ALA A 63 4.85 -9.42 -8.98
C ALA A 63 6.25 -9.27 -8.39
N TRP A 64 6.72 -8.03 -8.22
CA TRP A 64 8.02 -7.74 -7.59
C TRP A 64 8.06 -8.22 -6.14
N HIS A 65 7.04 -7.89 -5.34
CA HIS A 65 6.97 -8.33 -3.95
C HIS A 65 6.80 -9.85 -3.82
N ARG A 66 6.07 -10.51 -4.74
CA ARG A 66 6.03 -11.98 -4.77
C ARG A 66 7.40 -12.59 -5.06
N ALA A 67 8.16 -12.02 -6.00
CA ALA A 67 9.53 -12.47 -6.28
C ALA A 67 10.46 -12.29 -5.08
N HIS A 68 10.33 -11.14 -4.40
CA HIS A 68 11.07 -10.86 -3.17
C HIS A 68 10.80 -11.90 -2.08
N LEU A 69 9.53 -12.19 -1.81
CA LEU A 69 9.13 -13.23 -0.86
C LEU A 69 9.61 -14.62 -1.27
N HIS A 70 9.51 -14.97 -2.55
CA HIS A 70 9.93 -16.28 -3.07
C HIS A 70 11.42 -16.53 -2.83
N TYR A 71 12.28 -15.62 -3.27
CA TYR A 71 13.73 -15.79 -3.12
C TYR A 71 14.19 -15.67 -1.66
N PHE A 72 13.54 -14.83 -0.86
CA PHE A 72 13.82 -14.77 0.57
C PHE A 72 13.45 -16.08 1.28
N GLU A 73 12.31 -16.68 0.93
CA GLU A 73 11.86 -17.96 1.49
C GLU A 73 12.78 -19.12 1.10
N GLU A 74 13.30 -19.16 -0.13
CA GLU A 74 14.33 -20.13 -0.53
C GLU A 74 15.59 -20.00 0.34
N LEU A 75 16.08 -18.77 0.56
CA LEU A 75 17.24 -18.53 1.41
C LEU A 75 17.00 -18.96 2.86
N LEU A 76 15.83 -18.70 3.43
CA LEU A 76 15.45 -19.18 4.77
C LEU A 76 15.56 -20.70 4.84
N GLN A 77 15.05 -21.39 3.82
CA GLN A 77 15.04 -22.85 3.77
C GLN A 77 16.45 -23.44 3.65
N GLU A 78 17.36 -22.74 2.99
CA GLU A 78 18.75 -23.14 2.77
C GLU A 78 19.70 -22.85 3.96
N THR A 79 19.25 -22.10 4.97
CA THR A 79 20.12 -21.70 6.10
C THR A 79 20.66 -22.89 6.91
N ASP A 80 19.81 -23.86 7.22
CA ASP A 80 20.13 -25.09 7.95
C ASP A 80 19.12 -26.20 7.55
N PRO A 81 19.23 -26.76 6.32
CA PRO A 81 18.16 -27.56 5.70
C PRO A 81 17.58 -28.71 6.55
N PRO A 82 18.36 -29.45 7.37
CA PRO A 82 17.79 -30.44 8.31
C PRO A 82 16.71 -29.89 9.24
N ARG A 83 16.77 -28.58 9.53
CA ARG A 83 15.82 -27.86 10.37
C ARG A 83 14.91 -26.93 9.56
N THR A 84 15.44 -26.24 8.55
CA THR A 84 14.77 -25.10 7.90
C THR A 84 14.12 -25.43 6.57
N ALA A 85 14.32 -26.61 5.98
CA ALA A 85 13.80 -26.92 4.64
C ALA A 85 12.26 -26.75 4.49
N ASN A 86 11.52 -26.84 5.60
CA ASN A 86 10.07 -26.66 5.66
C ASN A 86 9.62 -25.28 6.18
N VAL A 87 10.55 -24.37 6.46
CA VAL A 87 10.22 -23.00 6.88
C VAL A 87 9.51 -22.29 5.73
N THR A 88 8.42 -21.62 6.06
CA THR A 88 7.68 -20.73 5.16
C THR A 88 7.54 -19.37 5.81
N ILE A 89 7.45 -18.31 5.02
CA ILE A 89 7.12 -16.97 5.51
C ILE A 89 5.64 -16.99 5.96
N PRO A 90 5.34 -16.76 7.25
CA PRO A 90 3.95 -16.67 7.70
C PRO A 90 3.34 -15.35 7.30
N TYR A 91 2.06 -15.32 6.97
CA TYR A 91 1.34 -14.08 6.70
C TYR A 91 0.75 -13.49 7.98
N TRP A 92 0.55 -12.18 8.02
CA TRP A 92 -0.17 -11.50 9.09
C TRP A 92 -1.54 -11.04 8.59
N ASP A 93 -2.61 -11.71 9.02
CA ASP A 93 -3.99 -11.31 8.72
C ASP A 93 -4.37 -10.03 9.46
N TRP A 94 -4.13 -8.89 8.81
CA TRP A 94 -4.51 -7.60 9.34
C TRP A 94 -5.93 -7.17 8.89
N LEU A 95 -6.71 -8.01 8.19
CA LEU A 95 -8.15 -7.76 8.02
C LEU A 95 -8.89 -7.88 9.35
N HIS A 96 -8.36 -8.71 10.25
CA HIS A 96 -8.95 -8.95 11.57
C HIS A 96 -8.04 -8.35 12.65
N PRO A 97 -8.58 -7.49 13.54
CA PRO A 97 -7.78 -6.90 14.60
C PRO A 97 -7.31 -7.97 15.60
N GLU A 98 -6.09 -7.75 16.10
CA GLU A 98 -5.50 -8.54 17.17
C GLU A 98 -6.28 -8.40 18.48
N THR A 99 -6.44 -9.51 19.21
CA THR A 99 -7.23 -9.51 20.46
C THR A 99 -6.40 -9.13 21.70
N ASN A 100 -5.07 -9.27 21.63
CA ASN A 100 -4.17 -9.14 22.77
C ASN A 100 -3.05 -8.12 22.54
N GLY A 101 -3.31 -7.09 21.74
CA GLY A 101 -2.32 -6.05 21.41
C GLY A 101 -2.60 -5.45 20.04
N LYS A 102 -1.66 -4.65 19.53
CA LYS A 102 -1.72 -4.08 18.18
C LYS A 102 -1.11 -5.00 17.11
N PHE A 103 -0.15 -5.82 17.50
CA PHE A 103 0.59 -6.72 16.61
C PHE A 103 0.46 -8.18 17.09
N PRO A 104 0.61 -9.18 16.21
CA PRO A 104 0.72 -10.58 16.61
C PRO A 104 1.71 -10.77 17.74
N ALA A 105 1.33 -11.54 18.77
CA ALA A 105 2.11 -11.66 20.01
C ALA A 105 3.55 -12.16 19.79
N VAL A 106 3.78 -12.94 18.75
CA VAL A 106 5.08 -13.46 18.33
C VAL A 106 6.09 -12.34 18.00
N PHE A 107 5.63 -11.17 17.56
CA PHE A 107 6.48 -10.01 17.28
C PHE A 107 7.06 -9.35 18.54
N ALA A 108 6.71 -9.83 19.74
CA ALA A 108 7.39 -9.49 20.99
C ALA A 108 8.57 -10.43 21.32
N LYS A 109 8.78 -11.53 20.57
CA LYS A 109 9.88 -12.48 20.81
C LYS A 109 11.23 -11.91 20.32
N PRO A 110 12.35 -12.23 20.98
CA PRO A 110 13.69 -11.93 20.47
C PRO A 110 13.88 -12.48 19.04
N GLY A 111 14.48 -11.67 18.16
CA GLY A 111 14.65 -12.01 16.75
C GLY A 111 13.49 -11.59 15.84
N LEU A 112 12.35 -11.19 16.40
CA LEU A 112 11.24 -10.56 15.66
C LEU A 112 10.84 -9.20 16.23
N PHE A 113 11.22 -8.89 17.46
CA PHE A 113 10.91 -7.62 18.11
C PHE A 113 11.70 -6.45 17.53
N MET A 114 10.99 -5.35 17.28
CA MET A 114 11.53 -4.05 16.90
C MET A 114 10.91 -2.99 17.83
N SER A 115 11.76 -2.20 18.50
CA SER A 115 11.32 -1.27 19.55
C SER A 115 10.72 0.04 19.02
N ASP A 116 10.97 0.34 17.75
CA ASP A 116 10.60 1.58 17.06
C ASP A 116 9.22 1.50 16.39
N ARG A 117 8.54 0.34 16.42
CA ARG A 117 7.16 0.23 15.93
C ARG A 117 6.23 1.17 16.69
N ASN A 118 5.27 1.75 15.97
CA ASN A 118 4.26 2.65 16.51
C ASN A 118 3.33 1.90 17.49
N ASN A 119 3.48 2.19 18.78
CA ASN A 119 2.65 1.62 19.85
C ASN A 119 1.40 2.46 20.19
N ASN A 120 1.19 3.59 19.51
CA ASN A 120 -0.01 4.40 19.72
C ASN A 120 -1.25 3.68 19.18
N PRO A 121 -2.43 3.89 19.80
CA PRO A 121 -3.70 3.42 19.25
C PRO A 121 -3.89 3.93 17.82
N THR A 122 -4.10 3.00 16.89
CA THR A 122 -4.29 3.28 15.47
C THR A 122 -5.23 2.23 14.91
N GLU A 123 -6.24 2.65 14.17
CA GLU A 123 -7.19 1.75 13.53
C GLU A 123 -6.55 1.09 12.30
N LEU A 124 -6.98 -0.12 11.97
CA LEU A 124 -6.60 -0.77 10.72
C LEU A 124 -7.19 0.00 9.53
N PRO A 125 -6.52 -0.02 8.36
CA PRO A 125 -7.01 0.68 7.19
C PRO A 125 -8.43 0.22 6.83
N PRO A 126 -9.40 1.14 6.70
CA PRO A 126 -10.72 0.77 6.26
C PRO A 126 -10.68 0.29 4.80
N ASP A 127 -11.69 -0.49 4.43
CA ASP A 127 -12.02 -0.88 3.05
C ASP A 127 -11.08 -1.88 2.37
N THR A 128 -10.08 -2.44 3.06
CA THR A 128 -9.19 -3.44 2.45
C THR A 128 -9.95 -4.64 1.89
N LEU A 129 -10.80 -5.26 2.72
CA LEU A 129 -11.59 -6.39 2.27
C LEU A 129 -12.44 -5.99 1.06
N GLN A 130 -13.07 -4.80 1.12
CA GLN A 130 -13.87 -4.26 0.04
C GLN A 130 -13.05 -4.13 -1.27
N ILE A 131 -11.84 -3.57 -1.21
CA ILE A 131 -10.95 -3.45 -2.38
C ILE A 131 -10.66 -4.83 -2.97
N VAL A 132 -10.37 -5.85 -2.15
CA VAL A 132 -10.06 -7.20 -2.64
C VAL A 132 -11.29 -7.92 -3.20
N THR A 133 -12.46 -7.73 -2.59
CA THR A 133 -13.67 -8.49 -2.95
C THR A 133 -14.54 -7.81 -4.00
N GLU A 134 -14.46 -6.49 -4.13
CA GLU A 134 -15.36 -5.69 -4.97
C GLU A 134 -14.69 -4.96 -6.13
N GLU A 135 -13.39 -4.62 -6.06
CA GLU A 135 -12.71 -4.03 -7.22
C GLU A 135 -12.47 -5.10 -8.27
N THR A 136 -12.95 -4.87 -9.49
CA THR A 136 -12.84 -5.85 -10.59
C THR A 136 -11.95 -5.36 -11.72
N ASP A 137 -11.67 -4.06 -11.80
CA ASP A 137 -10.73 -3.50 -12.75
C ASP A 137 -9.31 -3.68 -12.23
N TRP A 138 -8.45 -4.32 -13.04
CA TRP A 138 -7.06 -4.55 -12.67
C TRP A 138 -6.29 -3.26 -12.45
N ASN A 139 -6.46 -2.24 -13.29
CA ASN A 139 -5.65 -1.03 -13.15
C ASN A 139 -6.06 -0.22 -11.92
N GLU A 140 -7.35 -0.20 -11.59
CA GLU A 140 -7.82 0.41 -10.34
C GLU A 140 -7.43 -0.41 -9.11
N PHE A 141 -7.32 -1.75 -9.18
CA PHE A 141 -6.81 -2.58 -8.08
C PHE A 141 -5.28 -2.49 -7.92
N GLY A 142 -4.59 -2.89 -8.99
CA GLY A 142 -3.18 -3.24 -9.03
C GLY A 142 -2.23 -2.19 -9.63
N GLY A 143 -2.77 -1.16 -10.28
CA GLY A 143 -2.00 -0.08 -10.85
C GLY A 143 -1.82 -0.17 -12.36
N PHE A 144 -1.20 0.87 -12.91
CA PHE A 144 -1.03 1.08 -14.34
C PHE A 144 0.42 0.78 -14.75
N PRO A 145 0.68 0.49 -16.05
CA PRO A 145 2.03 0.36 -16.57
C PRO A 145 2.91 1.56 -16.20
N LYS A 146 4.19 1.33 -15.96
CA LYS A 146 5.15 2.36 -15.53
C LYS A 146 5.22 3.57 -16.49
N GLU A 147 5.02 3.35 -17.78
CA GLU A 147 5.01 4.35 -18.83
C GLU A 147 3.69 5.12 -18.95
N HIS A 148 2.66 4.74 -18.19
CA HIS A 148 1.37 5.43 -18.25
C HIS A 148 1.54 6.89 -17.76
N PRO A 149 1.04 7.88 -18.52
CA PRO A 149 1.51 9.27 -18.38
C PRO A 149 1.03 9.98 -17.12
N THR A 150 -0.11 9.58 -16.57
CA THR A 150 -0.78 10.32 -15.46
C THR A 150 -1.37 9.42 -14.38
N ARG A 151 -1.43 8.11 -14.61
CA ARG A 151 -2.01 7.11 -13.69
C ARG A 151 -0.95 6.04 -13.45
N ASN A 152 -0.82 5.61 -12.21
CA ASN A 152 0.37 4.93 -11.71
C ASN A 152 -0.05 3.87 -10.68
N TYR A 153 -0.44 4.33 -9.49
CA TYR A 153 -0.87 3.49 -8.39
C TYR A 153 -2.24 2.85 -8.63
N GLY A 154 -2.40 1.63 -8.11
CA GLY A 154 -3.70 1.03 -7.83
C GLY A 154 -4.18 1.39 -6.43
N LYS A 155 -5.49 1.23 -6.18
CA LYS A 155 -6.16 1.47 -4.89
C LYS A 155 -5.54 0.68 -3.76
N PHE A 156 -5.07 -0.55 -4.02
CA PHE A 156 -4.48 -1.38 -2.99
C PHE A 156 -3.15 -0.81 -2.47
N GLU A 157 -2.25 -0.42 -3.39
CA GLU A 157 -0.94 0.13 -3.04
C GLU A 157 -1.07 1.47 -2.30
N ILE A 158 -1.82 2.41 -2.87
CA ILE A 158 -1.95 3.78 -2.33
C ILE A 158 -2.93 3.90 -1.15
N GLY A 159 -3.76 2.89 -0.94
CA GLY A 159 -4.68 2.83 0.20
C GLY A 159 -4.07 1.99 1.33
N PRO A 160 -4.52 0.73 1.50
CA PRO A 160 -4.15 -0.08 2.66
C PRO A 160 -2.66 -0.36 2.80
N HIS A 161 -1.93 -0.63 1.71
CA HIS A 161 -0.49 -0.89 1.80
C HIS A 161 0.25 0.34 2.36
N ASN A 162 0.07 1.49 1.70
CA ASN A 162 0.68 2.75 2.13
C ASN A 162 0.15 3.24 3.48
N TYR A 163 -1.02 2.81 3.94
CA TYR A 163 -1.51 3.10 5.29
C TYR A 163 -0.75 2.28 6.33
N MET A 164 -0.58 0.97 6.09
CA MET A 164 0.04 0.06 7.04
C MET A 164 1.49 0.44 7.34
N HIS A 165 2.24 0.92 6.34
CA HIS A 165 3.64 1.32 6.49
C HIS A 165 3.88 2.47 7.51
N PRO A 166 3.62 3.75 7.18
CA PRO A 166 3.92 4.88 8.05
C PRO A 166 2.86 5.18 9.11
N ILE A 167 1.60 4.77 8.93
CA ILE A 167 0.53 5.12 9.87
C ILE A 167 0.35 4.01 10.91
N TYR A 168 0.11 2.78 10.46
CA TYR A 168 -0.19 1.68 11.39
C TYR A 168 1.06 1.15 12.08
N ILE A 169 2.03 0.63 11.31
CA ILE A 169 3.19 -0.08 11.87
C ILE A 169 4.25 0.90 12.36
N GLY A 170 4.55 1.97 11.61
CA GLY A 170 5.53 2.98 12.01
C GLY A 170 6.96 2.42 12.10
N GLY A 171 7.87 3.08 12.84
CA GLY A 171 9.24 2.58 12.92
C GLY A 171 9.97 2.67 11.59
N ARG A 172 10.87 1.72 11.40
CA ARG A 172 11.44 1.37 10.10
C ARG A 172 10.40 1.11 9.01
N MET A 173 9.23 0.54 9.33
CA MET A 173 8.16 0.35 8.33
C MET A 173 7.60 1.67 7.78
N ALA A 174 7.85 2.81 8.43
CA ALA A 174 7.43 4.12 7.92
C ALA A 174 8.30 4.69 6.80
N ASN A 175 9.49 4.13 6.56
CA ASN A 175 10.43 4.62 5.57
C ASN A 175 10.75 3.51 4.58
N PRO A 176 10.53 3.71 3.26
CA PRO A 176 10.79 2.65 2.31
C PRO A 176 12.27 2.24 2.27
N SER A 177 13.18 3.12 2.66
CA SER A 177 14.61 2.84 2.78
C SER A 177 15.01 2.02 4.01
N THR A 178 14.07 1.65 4.89
CA THR A 178 14.36 0.79 6.04
C THR A 178 13.29 -0.27 6.32
N ALA A 179 12.15 -0.24 5.62
CA ALA A 179 10.99 -1.09 5.92
C ALA A 179 11.32 -2.59 5.98
N ALA A 180 12.06 -3.10 5.00
CA ALA A 180 12.39 -4.53 4.95
C ALA A 180 13.41 -4.98 6.02
N GLU A 181 14.00 -4.05 6.79
CA GLU A 181 14.82 -4.41 7.94
C GLU A 181 13.96 -4.89 9.13
N ASP A 182 12.70 -4.47 9.23
CA ASP A 182 11.77 -4.97 10.24
C ASP A 182 11.23 -6.36 9.83
N PRO A 183 11.38 -7.41 10.67
CA PRO A 183 10.87 -8.75 10.35
C PRO A 183 9.36 -8.84 10.09
N ILE A 184 8.56 -7.86 10.55
CA ILE A 184 7.12 -7.79 10.27
C ILE A 184 6.84 -7.51 8.78
N TYR A 185 7.77 -6.90 8.05
CA TYR A 185 7.69 -6.64 6.61
C TYR A 185 7.34 -7.91 5.84
N TRP A 186 8.04 -9.01 6.12
CA TRP A 186 7.87 -10.27 5.40
C TRP A 186 6.47 -10.84 5.60
N SER A 187 5.93 -10.79 6.83
CA SER A 187 4.58 -11.27 7.11
C SER A 187 3.49 -10.36 6.58
N PHE A 188 3.73 -9.05 6.62
CA PHE A 188 2.84 -8.05 6.03
C PHE A 188 2.74 -8.22 4.51
N HIS A 189 3.87 -8.29 3.79
CA HIS A 189 3.87 -8.49 2.34
C HIS A 189 3.44 -9.90 1.94
N ALA A 190 3.66 -10.93 2.77
CA ALA A 190 3.09 -12.25 2.53
C ALA A 190 1.55 -12.22 2.56
N PHE A 191 0.93 -11.36 3.36
CA PHE A 191 -0.52 -11.19 3.34
C PHE A 191 -0.99 -10.36 2.13
N ILE A 192 -0.21 -9.36 1.68
CA ILE A 192 -0.48 -8.67 0.41
C ILE A 192 -0.47 -9.65 -0.77
N ASP A 193 0.50 -10.55 -0.81
CA ASP A 193 0.57 -11.60 -1.82
C ASP A 193 -0.65 -12.55 -1.79
N LEU A 194 -1.11 -12.91 -0.58
CA LEU A 194 -2.34 -13.67 -0.37
C LEU A 194 -3.56 -12.91 -0.92
N LEU A 195 -3.70 -11.63 -0.57
CA LEU A 195 -4.81 -10.77 -1.00
C LEU A 195 -4.85 -10.61 -2.52
N TRP A 196 -3.69 -10.52 -3.19
CA TRP A 196 -3.62 -10.54 -4.65
C TRP A 196 -4.05 -11.88 -5.23
N ALA A 197 -3.59 -13.00 -4.66
CA ALA A 197 -4.00 -14.33 -5.11
C ALA A 197 -5.52 -14.53 -4.98
N GLU A 198 -6.13 -14.01 -3.91
CA GLU A 198 -7.59 -14.03 -3.72
C GLU A 198 -8.31 -13.15 -4.74
N TRP A 199 -7.80 -11.94 -5.01
CA TRP A 199 -8.34 -11.08 -6.07
C TRP A 199 -8.30 -11.77 -7.44
N GLN A 200 -7.19 -12.45 -7.77
CA GLN A 200 -7.03 -13.21 -9.03
C GLN A 200 -8.02 -14.37 -9.12
N ARG A 201 -8.21 -15.11 -8.02
CA ARG A 201 -9.14 -16.23 -7.93
C ARG A 201 -10.57 -15.79 -8.22
N ARG A 202 -10.96 -14.61 -7.75
CA ARG A 202 -12.27 -14.00 -8.03
C ARG A 202 -12.37 -13.57 -9.49
N ASN A 203 -11.42 -12.78 -9.97
CA ASN A 203 -11.54 -12.12 -11.27
C ASN A 203 -11.15 -12.99 -12.48
N SER A 204 -10.74 -14.27 -12.27
CA SER A 204 -10.34 -15.19 -13.35
C SER A 204 -9.22 -14.65 -14.25
N MET A 205 -8.31 -13.86 -13.67
CA MET A 205 -7.18 -13.19 -14.35
C MET A 205 -5.85 -13.77 -13.85
N PRO A 206 -4.83 -14.00 -14.70
CA PRO A 206 -3.58 -13.29 -14.51
C PRO A 206 -3.74 -11.85 -15.04
N PRO A 207 -3.20 -10.84 -14.34
CA PRO A 207 -3.34 -9.46 -14.77
C PRO A 207 -2.62 -9.18 -16.09
N PRO A 208 -3.15 -8.30 -16.95
CA PRO A 208 -2.76 -8.18 -18.34
C PRO A 208 -1.57 -7.24 -18.60
N THR A 209 -1.03 -6.57 -17.59
CA THR A 209 -0.11 -5.45 -17.81
C THR A 209 1.35 -5.84 -17.55
N SER A 210 2.22 -5.44 -18.48
CA SER A 210 3.68 -5.57 -18.42
C SER A 210 4.26 -6.98 -18.17
N PRO A 211 3.74 -8.07 -18.78
CA PRO A 211 4.15 -9.45 -18.46
C PRO A 211 5.64 -9.76 -18.71
N ASP A 212 6.26 -9.10 -19.69
CA ASP A 212 7.66 -9.33 -20.07
C ASP A 212 8.65 -8.37 -19.35
N ALA A 213 8.14 -7.47 -18.51
CA ALA A 213 8.96 -6.52 -17.77
C ALA A 213 9.86 -7.23 -16.78
N ASP A 214 11.10 -6.74 -16.67
CA ASP A 214 12.09 -7.27 -15.74
C ASP A 214 11.81 -6.79 -14.31
N LEU A 215 11.85 -7.71 -13.37
CA LEU A 215 11.81 -7.43 -11.94
C LEU A 215 13.21 -7.08 -11.48
N ARG A 216 13.47 -5.78 -11.34
CA ARG A 216 14.77 -5.25 -10.91
C ARG A 216 15.18 -5.82 -9.56
N GLY A 217 16.48 -6.01 -9.34
CA GLY A 217 17.03 -6.73 -8.19
C GLY A 217 17.10 -8.26 -8.38
N PHE A 218 16.38 -8.82 -9.37
CA PHE A 218 16.37 -10.27 -9.62
C PHE A 218 16.93 -10.67 -10.98
N LEU A 219 17.55 -9.76 -11.74
CA LEU A 219 18.00 -10.01 -13.12
C LEU A 219 18.98 -11.18 -13.27
N ALA A 220 19.72 -11.52 -12.22
CA ALA A 220 20.64 -12.66 -12.21
C ALA A 220 19.95 -13.99 -11.88
N LYS A 221 18.67 -13.97 -11.47
CA LYS A 221 17.89 -15.15 -11.10
C LYS A 221 17.22 -15.77 -12.32
N PRO A 222 16.98 -17.10 -12.31
CA PRO A 222 16.36 -17.80 -13.43
C PRO A 222 14.95 -17.28 -13.75
N LYS A 223 14.16 -16.97 -12.72
CA LYS A 223 12.86 -16.28 -12.84
C LYS A 223 13.05 -14.82 -12.48
N HIS A 224 12.86 -13.90 -13.42
CA HIS A 224 13.12 -12.48 -13.18
C HIS A 224 12.14 -11.56 -13.91
N LYS A 225 11.06 -12.12 -14.48
CA LYS A 225 10.06 -11.36 -15.22
C LYS A 225 8.71 -11.43 -14.55
N VAL A 226 7.86 -10.45 -14.79
CA VAL A 226 6.51 -10.40 -14.21
C VAL A 226 5.75 -11.70 -14.44
N HIS A 227 5.78 -12.25 -15.66
CA HIS A 227 5.08 -13.49 -16.00
C HIS A 227 5.52 -14.72 -15.19
N ASP A 228 6.71 -14.72 -14.59
CA ASP A 228 7.22 -15.83 -13.78
C ASP A 228 6.57 -15.85 -12.38
N PHE A 229 5.98 -14.72 -11.97
CA PHE A 229 5.42 -14.47 -10.65
C PHE A 229 3.93 -14.08 -10.70
N GLN A 230 3.25 -14.35 -11.81
CA GLN A 230 1.84 -13.98 -11.95
C GLN A 230 0.91 -14.79 -11.07
N LYS A 231 1.18 -16.07 -10.80
CA LYS A 231 0.27 -16.91 -9.98
C LYS A 231 1.02 -17.63 -8.87
N THR A 232 0.39 -17.76 -7.71
CA THR A 232 0.93 -18.57 -6.60
C THR A 232 1.04 -20.05 -7.00
N THR A 233 0.20 -20.53 -7.93
CA THR A 233 0.25 -21.90 -8.47
C THR A 233 1.52 -22.23 -9.25
N ASP A 234 2.34 -21.22 -9.57
CA ASP A 234 3.61 -21.42 -10.28
C ASP A 234 4.76 -21.80 -9.33
N PHE A 235 4.47 -21.94 -8.03
CA PHE A 235 5.40 -22.20 -6.94
C PHE A 235 4.97 -23.40 -6.07
N ASP A 236 5.89 -23.95 -5.26
CA ASP A 236 5.60 -25.07 -4.33
C ASP A 236 5.06 -24.60 -2.97
N TYR A 237 4.25 -23.53 -2.96
CA TYR A 237 3.56 -23.05 -1.76
C TYR A 237 2.08 -22.73 -2.03
N GLU A 238 1.28 -22.82 -0.97
CA GLU A 238 -0.09 -22.31 -0.93
C GLU A 238 -0.33 -21.52 0.35
N TYR A 239 -1.38 -20.72 0.36
CA TYR A 239 -1.86 -20.04 1.56
C TYR A 239 -2.93 -20.89 2.25
N GLU A 240 -2.74 -21.16 3.53
CA GLU A 240 -3.76 -21.79 4.38
C GLU A 240 -4.61 -20.70 5.02
N TYR A 241 -5.90 -20.63 4.67
CA TYR A 241 -6.81 -19.62 5.21
C TYR A 241 -7.32 -20.02 6.60
N THR A 242 -7.30 -19.06 7.52
CA THR A 242 -8.04 -19.16 8.79
C THR A 242 -9.55 -19.19 8.53
N ASP A 243 -10.33 -19.65 9.51
CA ASP A 243 -11.81 -19.61 9.43
C ASP A 243 -12.34 -18.18 9.21
N LYS A 244 -11.67 -17.18 9.81
CA LYS A 244 -12.04 -15.76 9.64
C LYS A 244 -11.82 -15.30 8.20
N LEU A 245 -10.70 -15.68 7.58
CA LEU A 245 -10.44 -15.37 6.17
C LEU A 245 -11.41 -16.09 5.24
N ASN A 246 -11.70 -17.37 5.50
CA ASN A 246 -12.72 -18.11 4.73
C ASN A 246 -14.08 -17.41 4.79
N GLN A 247 -14.47 -16.89 5.96
CA GLN A 247 -15.70 -16.12 6.12
C GLN A 247 -15.64 -14.77 5.38
N ALA A 248 -14.55 -14.01 5.55
CA ALA A 248 -14.35 -12.71 4.90
C ALA A 248 -14.40 -12.83 3.37
N PHE A 249 -13.80 -13.89 2.83
CA PHE A 249 -13.78 -14.20 1.40
C PHE A 249 -15.02 -14.99 0.93
N GLY A 250 -15.94 -15.35 1.82
CA GLY A 250 -17.18 -16.05 1.49
C GLY A 250 -18.24 -15.19 0.78
N VAL A 251 -17.93 -13.94 0.43
CA VAL A 251 -18.85 -12.98 -0.19
C VAL A 251 -18.92 -13.14 -1.72
N SER A 252 -20.10 -12.88 -2.29
CA SER A 252 -20.32 -12.87 -3.74
C SER A 252 -19.49 -11.79 -4.41
N GLN A 253 -18.85 -12.14 -5.53
CA GLN A 253 -18.17 -11.17 -6.38
C GLN A 253 -19.19 -10.31 -7.11
N PRO A 254 -18.98 -9.00 -7.23
CA PRO A 254 -19.82 -8.15 -8.06
C PRO A 254 -19.63 -8.47 -9.54
N GLU A 255 -20.63 -8.11 -10.36
CA GLU A 255 -20.47 -8.20 -11.81
C GLU A 255 -19.39 -7.22 -12.28
N HIS A 256 -18.55 -7.67 -13.21
CA HIS A 256 -17.59 -6.79 -13.87
C HIS A 256 -18.35 -5.90 -14.85
N VAL A 257 -18.47 -4.62 -14.52
CA VAL A 257 -19.18 -3.66 -15.37
C VAL A 257 -18.21 -2.73 -16.05
N ARG A 258 -18.41 -2.52 -17.36
CA ARG A 258 -17.68 -1.52 -18.12
C ARG A 258 -18.34 -0.16 -17.94
N HIS A 259 -17.50 0.85 -17.78
CA HIS A 259 -17.91 2.22 -17.56
C HIS A 259 -17.55 3.08 -18.78
N GLU A 260 -18.50 3.86 -19.27
CA GLU A 260 -18.31 4.88 -20.30
C GLU A 260 -18.31 6.27 -19.65
N LEU A 261 -17.30 7.09 -19.97
CA LEU A 261 -17.15 8.44 -19.42
C LEU A 261 -18.22 9.36 -20.00
N LEU A 262 -19.03 9.96 -19.11
CA LEU A 262 -20.06 10.95 -19.43
C LEU A 262 -19.56 12.39 -19.28
N ALA A 263 -18.77 12.65 -18.24
CA ALA A 263 -18.31 13.99 -17.90
C ALA A 263 -16.97 13.95 -17.15
N ASP A 264 -16.18 15.01 -17.33
CA ASP A 264 -14.90 15.26 -16.67
C ASP A 264 -14.85 16.75 -16.31
N GLU A 265 -15.39 17.10 -15.14
CA GLU A 265 -15.71 18.48 -14.77
C GLU A 265 -14.77 18.99 -13.67
N PRO A 266 -14.03 20.10 -13.89
CA PRO A 266 -13.16 20.67 -12.87
C PRO A 266 -13.93 21.27 -11.70
N LEU A 267 -13.47 20.98 -10.49
CA LEU A 267 -14.05 21.45 -9.24
C LEU A 267 -13.44 22.80 -8.84
N ARG A 268 -14.30 23.76 -8.47
CA ARG A 268 -13.84 25.09 -8.05
C ARG A 268 -13.41 25.08 -6.59
N PRO A 269 -12.21 25.58 -6.25
CA PRO A 269 -11.79 25.71 -4.87
C PRO A 269 -12.66 26.72 -4.11
N LEU A 270 -12.87 26.45 -2.82
CA LEU A 270 -13.56 27.33 -1.87
C LEU A 270 -12.59 28.10 -0.96
N PHE A 271 -11.34 28.22 -1.39
CA PHE A 271 -10.28 29.00 -0.76
C PHE A 271 -9.63 29.91 -1.82
N SER A 272 -9.10 31.05 -1.37
CA SER A 272 -8.44 32.04 -2.23
C SER A 272 -6.92 32.10 -2.06
N ASP A 273 -6.40 31.51 -0.98
CA ASP A 273 -4.97 31.46 -0.68
C ASP A 273 -4.28 30.37 -1.53
N GLU A 274 -2.95 30.35 -1.51
CA GLU A 274 -2.19 29.20 -2.02
C GLU A 274 -2.55 27.93 -1.21
N LEU A 275 -2.55 26.77 -1.87
CA LEU A 275 -3.00 25.51 -1.25
C LEU A 275 -2.23 25.18 0.04
N ASP A 276 -0.91 25.35 0.05
CA ASP A 276 -0.10 25.05 1.23
C ASP A 276 -0.47 25.98 2.41
N SER A 277 -0.75 27.24 2.13
CA SER A 277 -1.20 28.24 3.12
C SER A 277 -2.57 27.91 3.68
N GLU A 278 -3.52 27.49 2.83
CA GLU A 278 -4.83 26.99 3.26
C GLU A 278 -4.67 25.75 4.15
N LEU A 279 -3.91 24.74 3.70
CA LEU A 279 -3.68 23.51 4.46
C LEU A 279 -2.95 23.75 5.79
N ARG A 280 -1.99 24.69 5.86
CA ARG A 280 -1.34 25.09 7.12
C ARG A 280 -2.34 25.66 8.12
N ARG A 281 -3.31 26.44 7.65
CA ARG A 281 -4.27 27.14 8.49
C ARG A 281 -5.42 26.24 8.92
N THR A 282 -5.92 25.38 8.04
CA THR A 282 -7.19 24.68 8.25
C THR A 282 -7.05 23.15 8.24
N GLN A 283 -5.89 22.62 7.83
CA GLN A 283 -5.65 21.19 7.59
C GLN A 283 -6.63 20.58 6.59
N ARG A 284 -7.23 21.39 5.71
CA ARG A 284 -8.17 20.92 4.71
C ARG A 284 -8.22 21.83 3.48
N ALA A 285 -8.61 21.27 2.35
CA ALA A 285 -8.97 22.01 1.15
C ALA A 285 -10.41 21.66 0.78
N GLN A 286 -11.22 22.67 0.46
CA GLN A 286 -12.63 22.48 0.10
C GLN A 286 -12.89 22.91 -1.34
N PHE A 287 -13.75 22.17 -2.03
CA PHE A 287 -14.15 22.43 -3.42
C PHE A 287 -15.66 22.34 -3.55
N THR A 288 -16.25 23.14 -4.43
CA THR A 288 -17.62 22.93 -4.88
C THR A 288 -17.73 21.57 -5.56
N LEU A 289 -18.80 20.82 -5.28
CA LEU A 289 -19.06 19.54 -5.93
C LEU A 289 -20.42 19.62 -6.65
N PRO A 290 -20.43 19.72 -8.00
CA PRO A 290 -21.67 19.82 -8.76
C PRO A 290 -22.42 18.48 -8.78
N SER A 291 -23.70 18.55 -9.15
CA SER A 291 -24.46 17.33 -9.46
C SER A 291 -23.94 16.70 -10.76
N PRO A 292 -23.66 15.39 -10.79
CA PRO A 292 -23.27 14.73 -12.02
C PRO A 292 -24.46 14.60 -12.99
N PRO A 293 -24.23 14.28 -14.28
CA PRO A 293 -25.30 14.01 -15.24
C PRO A 293 -26.34 13.00 -14.72
N ALA A 294 -27.61 13.13 -15.10
CA ALA A 294 -28.70 12.31 -14.55
C ALA A 294 -28.55 10.80 -14.82
N THR A 295 -27.84 10.42 -15.89
CA THR A 295 -27.53 9.03 -16.28
C THR A 295 -26.28 8.49 -15.59
N THR A 296 -25.69 9.22 -14.66
CA THR A 296 -24.50 8.76 -13.94
C THR A 296 -24.85 7.61 -13.02
N GLU A 297 -24.06 6.55 -13.12
CA GLU A 297 -24.15 5.37 -12.26
C GLU A 297 -22.93 5.26 -11.33
N THR A 298 -21.77 5.70 -11.82
CA THR A 298 -20.52 5.71 -11.06
C THR A 298 -19.87 7.09 -11.19
N ALA A 299 -19.30 7.61 -10.10
CA ALA A 299 -18.64 8.90 -10.08
C ALA A 299 -17.37 8.87 -9.21
N TYR A 300 -16.30 9.47 -9.73
CA TYR A 300 -15.03 9.59 -9.04
C TYR A 300 -14.59 11.04 -8.96
N VAL A 301 -14.14 11.47 -7.80
CA VAL A 301 -13.32 12.68 -7.69
C VAL A 301 -11.88 12.28 -7.97
N ARG A 302 -11.25 12.84 -9.00
CA ARG A 302 -9.82 12.63 -9.29
C ARG A 302 -9.00 13.86 -8.91
N LEU A 303 -7.86 13.63 -8.26
CA LEU A 303 -6.81 14.63 -8.08
C LEU A 303 -5.71 14.28 -9.06
N ARG A 304 -5.50 15.14 -10.07
CA ARG A 304 -4.48 14.97 -11.10
C ARG A 304 -3.16 15.56 -10.64
N ASP A 305 -2.06 14.99 -11.11
CA ASP A 305 -0.71 15.45 -10.83
C ASP A 305 -0.40 15.63 -9.34
N LEU A 306 -0.98 14.78 -8.48
CA LEU A 306 -0.68 14.76 -7.06
C LEU A 306 0.78 14.36 -6.86
N LYS A 307 1.59 15.29 -6.39
CA LYS A 307 3.01 15.11 -6.11
C LYS A 307 3.20 13.97 -5.12
N VAL A 308 4.07 13.03 -5.49
CA VAL A 308 4.54 11.98 -4.58
C VAL A 308 5.59 12.62 -3.66
N PRO A 309 5.42 12.54 -2.32
CA PRO A 309 6.27 13.25 -1.39
C PRO A 309 7.67 12.65 -1.32
N THR A 310 8.69 13.47 -1.09
CA THR A 310 10.08 12.99 -0.89
C THR A 310 10.56 13.13 0.55
N ILE A 311 9.89 13.96 1.36
CA ILE A 311 10.34 14.29 2.72
C ILE A 311 9.50 13.57 3.79
N GLY A 312 8.18 13.63 3.67
CA GLY A 312 7.26 13.08 4.67
C GLY A 312 5.98 12.53 4.04
N SER A 313 5.58 11.36 4.53
CA SER A 313 4.36 10.68 4.11
C SER A 313 3.13 11.39 4.66
N TYR A 314 2.02 11.36 3.93
CA TYR A 314 0.77 11.95 4.38
C TYR A 314 -0.45 11.19 3.85
N MET A 315 -1.59 11.41 4.49
CA MET A 315 -2.89 10.92 4.06
C MET A 315 -3.77 12.10 3.65
N LEU A 316 -4.50 11.92 2.54
CA LEU A 316 -5.65 12.74 2.19
C LEU A 316 -6.90 11.91 2.45
N ARG A 317 -7.77 12.40 3.32
CA ARG A 317 -9.08 11.80 3.58
C ARG A 317 -10.16 12.68 2.96
N ALA A 318 -11.04 12.08 2.16
CA ALA A 318 -12.06 12.80 1.43
C ALA A 318 -13.44 12.63 2.08
N TYR A 319 -14.20 13.72 2.06
CA TYR A 319 -15.56 13.78 2.54
C TYR A 319 -16.45 14.51 1.52
N VAL A 320 -17.67 14.03 1.35
CA VAL A 320 -18.71 14.70 0.54
C VAL A 320 -19.89 14.99 1.44
N HIS A 321 -20.19 16.28 1.66
CA HIS A 321 -21.25 16.72 2.55
C HIS A 321 -22.01 17.93 1.97
N PRO A 322 -23.27 18.18 2.42
CA PRO A 322 -23.97 19.41 2.08
C PRO A 322 -23.18 20.63 2.56
N LYS A 323 -23.21 21.70 1.77
CA LYS A 323 -22.50 22.96 2.07
C LYS A 323 -22.88 23.56 3.43
N GLU A 324 -24.12 23.34 3.87
CA GLU A 324 -24.69 23.85 5.11
C GLU A 324 -24.26 23.06 6.34
N VAL A 325 -23.73 21.84 6.14
CA VAL A 325 -23.17 21.01 7.21
C VAL A 325 -21.68 21.34 7.34
N PRO A 326 -21.25 21.96 8.46
CA PRO A 326 -19.84 22.27 8.64
C PRO A 326 -19.01 20.99 8.72
N PHE A 327 -17.84 21.00 8.08
CA PHE A 327 -16.86 19.93 8.25
C PHE A 327 -16.43 19.83 9.72
N ASN A 328 -16.46 18.61 10.26
CA ASN A 328 -15.98 18.34 11.60
C ASN A 328 -15.13 17.06 11.63
N LYS A 329 -13.80 17.25 11.70
CA LYS A 329 -12.83 16.14 11.74
C LYS A 329 -12.84 15.37 13.05
N ASP A 330 -13.41 15.91 14.12
CA ASP A 330 -13.40 15.30 15.45
C ASP A 330 -14.75 14.64 15.79
N ASP A 331 -15.74 14.72 14.87
CA ASP A 331 -17.06 14.12 15.01
C ASP A 331 -17.16 12.79 14.24
N SER A 332 -17.29 11.70 15.00
CA SER A 332 -17.38 10.35 14.43
C SER A 332 -18.65 10.11 13.59
N ASP A 333 -19.76 10.79 13.90
CA ASP A 333 -20.99 10.69 13.10
C ASP A 333 -20.80 11.39 11.75
N PHE A 334 -20.18 12.58 11.75
CA PHE A 334 -19.82 13.28 10.52
C PHE A 334 -18.89 12.41 9.65
N GLN A 335 -17.83 11.85 10.25
CA GLN A 335 -16.87 11.02 9.52
C GLN A 335 -17.54 9.79 8.87
N ARG A 336 -18.38 9.07 9.62
CA ARG A 336 -19.14 7.92 9.10
C ARG A 336 -20.14 8.32 8.01
N GLN A 337 -20.84 9.44 8.22
CA GLN A 337 -21.91 9.87 7.33
C GLN A 337 -21.38 10.41 6.00
N PHE A 338 -20.25 11.12 6.01
CA PHE A 338 -19.77 11.87 4.84
C PHE A 338 -18.43 11.41 4.28
N GLY A 339 -17.70 10.53 4.97
CA GLY A 339 -16.46 9.94 4.45
C GLY A 339 -16.71 9.17 3.14
N VAL A 340 -15.82 9.36 2.16
CA VAL A 340 -15.86 8.67 0.86
C VAL A 340 -14.60 7.86 0.57
N GLY A 341 -13.53 8.08 1.33
CA GLY A 341 -12.31 7.29 1.21
C GLY A 341 -11.08 8.07 1.66
N TYR A 342 -9.94 7.46 1.47
CA TYR A 342 -8.64 8.03 1.78
C TYR A 342 -7.60 7.52 0.78
N VAL A 343 -6.50 8.26 0.67
CA VAL A 343 -5.28 7.81 0.01
C VAL A 343 -4.11 8.18 0.90
N VAL A 344 -3.09 7.32 0.93
CA VAL A 344 -1.86 7.53 1.69
C VAL A 344 -0.69 7.59 0.71
N LEU A 345 0.03 8.69 0.74
CA LEU A 345 1.22 8.91 -0.07
C LEU A 345 2.41 8.60 0.81
N TRP A 346 3.03 7.43 0.56
CA TRP A 346 4.27 7.04 1.20
C TRP A 346 5.42 7.83 0.56
N LYS A 347 6.31 8.40 1.38
CA LYS A 347 7.47 9.13 0.87
C LYS A 347 8.31 8.24 -0.05
N THR A 348 8.93 8.82 -1.08
CA THR A 348 9.90 8.10 -1.92
C THR A 348 11.14 7.74 -1.10
N HIS A 349 11.98 6.86 -1.67
CA HIS A 349 13.32 6.63 -1.16
C HIS A 349 14.09 7.95 -1.14
N GLY A 350 14.88 8.19 -0.09
CA GLY A 350 15.77 9.35 -0.04
C GLY A 350 16.82 9.28 -1.15
N THR A 351 17.23 10.44 -1.66
CA THR A 351 18.40 10.56 -2.56
C THR A 351 19.72 10.58 -1.79
N ASP A 352 19.65 10.46 -0.47
CA ASP A 352 20.71 10.85 0.43
C ASP A 352 21.60 9.63 0.68
N ASN A 353 22.91 9.81 0.46
CA ASN A 353 23.97 8.79 0.56
C ASN A 353 24.18 8.22 1.98
N THR A 354 23.17 8.19 2.85
CA THR A 354 23.20 7.42 4.10
C THR A 354 22.97 5.95 3.77
N HIS A 355 23.88 5.42 2.97
CA HIS A 355 23.94 4.04 2.52
C HIS A 355 24.00 3.12 3.74
N GLY A 356 23.07 2.17 3.82
CA GLY A 356 23.14 1.09 4.78
C GLY A 356 24.33 0.21 4.48
N GLY A 357 25.53 0.58 4.95
CA GLY A 357 26.71 -0.29 5.05
C GLY A 357 27.31 -0.86 3.76
N HIS A 358 26.68 -0.71 2.60
CA HIS A 358 27.16 -1.31 1.35
C HIS A 358 28.25 -0.46 0.70
N GLY A 359 29.31 -1.14 0.26
CA GLY A 359 30.47 -0.50 -0.35
C GLY A 359 30.09 0.40 -1.53
N ASN A 360 30.86 1.47 -1.70
CA ASN A 360 30.72 2.47 -2.75
C ASN A 360 30.89 1.82 -4.16
N HIS A 361 29.87 1.16 -4.66
CA HIS A 361 29.80 0.71 -6.03
C HIS A 361 29.58 1.95 -6.89
N GLY A 362 30.58 2.32 -7.69
CA GLY A 362 30.63 3.54 -8.50
C GLY A 362 29.60 3.58 -9.64
N HIS A 363 28.32 3.48 -9.32
CA HIS A 363 27.20 3.54 -10.23
C HIS A 363 26.69 4.98 -10.34
N HIS A 364 26.40 5.40 -11.59
CA HIS A 364 25.65 6.62 -11.85
C HIS A 364 24.33 6.58 -11.06
N ALA A 365 23.88 7.74 -10.56
CA ALA A 365 22.62 7.86 -9.83
C ALA A 365 21.50 7.16 -10.63
N PRO A 366 20.79 6.17 -10.06
CA PRO A 366 19.75 5.46 -10.77
C PRO A 366 18.68 6.45 -11.21
N SER A 367 18.08 6.19 -12.36
CA SER A 367 16.85 6.86 -12.77
C SER A 367 15.82 6.74 -11.64
N ALA A 368 15.09 7.82 -11.35
CA ALA A 368 13.99 7.79 -10.38
C ALA A 368 13.10 6.56 -10.63
N HIS A 369 12.96 5.71 -9.62
CA HIS A 369 12.18 4.48 -9.73
C HIS A 369 10.73 4.64 -9.26
N HIS A 370 10.45 5.68 -8.46
CA HIS A 370 9.11 6.11 -8.09
C HIS A 370 8.61 7.16 -9.09
N PRO A 371 7.30 7.22 -9.35
CA PRO A 371 6.73 8.33 -10.09
C PRO A 371 6.86 9.64 -9.28
N SER A 372 7.05 10.77 -9.96
CA SER A 372 7.13 12.09 -9.30
C SER A 372 5.75 12.65 -8.93
N SER A 373 4.71 12.21 -9.63
CA SER A 373 3.32 12.57 -9.42
C SER A 373 2.40 11.41 -9.80
N CYS A 374 1.15 11.46 -9.37
CA CYS A 374 0.16 10.46 -9.69
C CYS A 374 -1.25 11.08 -9.79
N THR A 375 -2.16 10.37 -10.45
CA THR A 375 -3.59 10.65 -10.34
C THR A 375 -4.21 9.70 -9.33
N VAL A 376 -4.92 10.23 -8.35
CA VAL A 376 -5.66 9.46 -7.35
C VAL A 376 -7.15 9.69 -7.49
N GLY A 377 -7.96 8.72 -7.06
CA GLY A 377 -9.42 8.78 -7.16
C GLY A 377 -10.13 8.44 -5.86
N PHE A 378 -11.20 9.17 -5.56
CA PHE A 378 -12.15 8.85 -4.49
C PHE A 378 -13.48 8.45 -5.12
N ASP A 379 -13.98 7.25 -4.79
CA ASP A 379 -15.30 6.81 -5.22
C ASP A 379 -16.39 7.57 -4.46
N VAL A 380 -17.10 8.43 -5.18
CA VAL A 380 -18.18 9.25 -4.62
C VAL A 380 -19.56 8.75 -5.08
N SER A 381 -19.64 7.60 -5.75
CA SER A 381 -20.85 7.07 -6.39
C SER A 381 -22.00 6.93 -5.40
N ARG A 382 -21.77 6.22 -4.27
CA ARG A 382 -22.83 6.01 -3.26
C ARG A 382 -23.34 7.31 -2.65
N LYS A 383 -22.47 8.31 -2.46
CA LYS A 383 -22.86 9.60 -1.89
C LYS A 383 -23.58 10.47 -2.91
N LEU A 384 -23.06 10.59 -4.13
CA LEU A 384 -23.68 11.42 -5.16
C LEU A 384 -24.96 10.77 -5.72
N VAL A 385 -24.94 9.51 -6.13
CA VAL A 385 -26.13 8.85 -6.69
C VAL A 385 -27.25 8.68 -5.65
N GLY A 386 -26.89 8.44 -4.38
CA GLY A 386 -27.84 8.26 -3.28
C GLY A 386 -28.38 9.56 -2.66
N ILE A 387 -27.56 10.62 -2.55
CA ILE A 387 -27.96 11.90 -1.92
C ILE A 387 -28.56 12.87 -2.95
N ILE A 388 -28.08 12.86 -4.20
CA ILE A 388 -28.45 13.87 -5.22
C ILE A 388 -29.77 13.54 -5.93
N ARG A 389 -30.24 12.29 -5.94
CA ARG A 389 -31.56 11.98 -6.51
C ARG A 389 -32.74 12.53 -5.70
N GLY A 390 -32.51 13.15 -4.54
CA GLY A 390 -33.57 13.74 -3.71
C GLY A 390 -33.31 15.13 -3.12
N ASN A 391 -32.11 15.72 -3.25
CA ASN A 391 -31.77 16.97 -2.56
C ASN A 391 -31.15 18.01 -3.50
N THR A 392 -31.67 19.24 -3.45
CA THR A 392 -31.30 20.38 -4.31
C THR A 392 -30.14 21.21 -3.76
N SER A 393 -29.47 20.74 -2.69
CA SER A 393 -28.39 21.48 -2.03
C SER A 393 -27.04 21.36 -2.75
N ASP A 394 -26.28 22.45 -2.75
CA ASP A 394 -24.89 22.45 -3.20
C ASP A 394 -24.06 21.52 -2.29
N HIS A 395 -23.24 20.66 -2.89
CA HIS A 395 -22.35 19.76 -2.15
C HIS A 395 -20.93 20.33 -2.11
N VAL A 396 -20.18 19.91 -1.10
CA VAL A 396 -18.78 20.27 -0.91
C VAL A 396 -17.97 18.98 -0.83
N LEU A 397 -16.90 18.94 -1.61
CA LEU A 397 -15.78 18.03 -1.40
C LEU A 397 -14.85 18.67 -0.36
N THR A 398 -14.56 17.95 0.72
CA THR A 398 -13.51 18.32 1.67
C THR A 398 -12.40 17.29 1.63
N LEU A 399 -11.18 17.74 1.34
CA LEU A 399 -9.96 16.96 1.48
C LEU A 399 -9.28 17.35 2.79
N GLN A 400 -9.23 16.45 3.75
CA GLN A 400 -8.49 16.62 4.99
C GLN A 400 -7.05 16.15 4.81
N TYR A 401 -6.09 17.01 5.13
CA TYR A 401 -4.67 16.68 5.17
C TYR A 401 -4.31 16.15 6.56
N ILE A 402 -3.74 14.95 6.59
CA ILE A 402 -3.30 14.28 7.81
C ILE A 402 -1.86 13.85 7.60
N LEU A 403 -0.95 14.43 8.35
CA LEU A 403 0.46 14.08 8.29
C LEU A 403 0.70 12.72 8.96
N ALA A 404 1.49 11.85 8.32
CA ALA A 404 1.85 10.58 8.93
C ALA A 404 2.78 10.81 10.14
N PRO A 405 2.78 9.90 11.13
CA PRO A 405 3.77 9.92 12.20
C PRO A 405 5.22 9.88 11.68
N ASN A 406 6.18 10.30 12.50
CA ASN A 406 7.59 10.10 12.22
C ASN A 406 7.96 8.62 12.38
N GLU A 407 9.20 8.28 12.07
CA GLU A 407 9.71 6.91 12.25
C GLU A 407 9.67 6.45 13.71
N ALA A 408 9.62 7.34 14.71
CA ALA A 408 9.38 6.96 16.11
C ALA A 408 7.89 6.75 16.46
N GLY A 409 6.98 6.87 15.48
CA GLY A 409 5.53 6.80 15.68
C GLY A 409 4.93 8.04 16.33
N GLU A 410 5.70 9.14 16.44
CA GLU A 410 5.27 10.40 17.05
C GLU A 410 4.70 11.38 16.01
N PRO A 411 3.79 12.29 16.39
CA PRO A 411 3.31 13.32 15.48
C PRO A 411 4.45 14.18 14.91
N GLN A 412 4.49 14.33 13.59
CA GLN A 412 5.43 15.23 12.94
C GLN A 412 4.98 16.68 13.10
N SER A 413 5.92 17.57 13.46
CA SER A 413 5.66 19.00 13.66
C SER A 413 6.34 19.90 12.61
N ASN A 414 7.02 19.32 11.62
CA ASN A 414 7.70 20.10 10.58
C ASN A 414 6.66 20.81 9.70
N PRO A 415 6.55 22.15 9.80
CA PRO A 415 5.54 22.87 9.06
C PRO A 415 5.77 22.80 7.56
N ASP A 416 6.98 22.54 7.08
CA ASP A 416 7.28 22.55 5.64
C ASP A 416 6.78 21.32 4.88
N LEU A 417 6.41 20.25 5.57
CA LEU A 417 5.92 19.02 4.93
C LEU A 417 4.61 19.23 4.16
N VAL A 418 3.80 20.20 4.56
CA VAL A 418 2.59 20.57 3.82
C VAL A 418 2.89 21.11 2.42
N LYS A 419 4.11 21.63 2.16
CA LYS A 419 4.53 22.06 0.82
C LYS A 419 4.71 20.88 -0.15
N GLU A 420 4.81 19.65 0.37
CA GLU A 420 4.81 18.43 -0.44
C GLU A 420 3.41 18.09 -0.96
N VAL A 421 2.35 18.70 -0.42
CA VAL A 421 0.98 18.51 -0.92
C VAL A 421 0.73 19.47 -2.08
N GLN A 422 0.93 18.97 -3.28
CA GLN A 422 0.70 19.69 -4.53
C GLN A 422 -0.07 18.79 -5.47
N PHE A 423 -1.11 19.31 -6.10
CA PHE A 423 -1.85 18.65 -7.16
C PHE A 423 -2.27 19.68 -8.19
N GLY A 424 -2.48 19.22 -9.43
CA GLY A 424 -3.04 20.02 -10.51
C GLY A 424 -4.55 20.13 -10.36
N ASP A 425 -5.29 19.66 -11.36
CA ASP A 425 -6.74 19.76 -11.36
C ASP A 425 -7.40 18.74 -10.40
N VAL A 426 -8.44 19.21 -9.72
CA VAL A 426 -9.41 18.34 -9.03
C VAL A 426 -10.65 18.28 -9.91
N VAL A 427 -11.02 17.08 -10.35
CA VAL A 427 -12.13 16.87 -11.30
C VAL A 427 -13.15 15.88 -10.76
N LEU A 428 -14.40 16.01 -11.19
CA LEU A 428 -15.44 15.00 -11.05
C LEU A 428 -15.59 14.28 -12.38
N GLU A 429 -15.17 13.02 -12.41
CA GLU A 429 -15.44 12.10 -13.52
C GLU A 429 -16.75 11.37 -13.24
N ALA A 430 -17.68 11.39 -14.20
CA ALA A 430 -18.95 10.69 -14.12
C ALA A 430 -19.06 9.66 -15.23
N TYR A 431 -19.59 8.48 -14.91
CA TYR A 431 -19.67 7.35 -15.81
C TYR A 431 -21.07 6.73 -15.84
N THR A 432 -21.46 6.22 -17.01
CA THR A 432 -22.60 5.30 -17.17
C THR A 432 -22.07 3.88 -17.32
N GLN A 433 -22.87 2.87 -16.99
CA GLN A 433 -22.57 1.50 -17.40
C GLN A 433 -22.83 1.38 -18.92
N SER A 434 -21.95 0.64 -19.61
CA SER A 434 -22.01 0.39 -21.05
C SER A 434 -22.60 -0.97 -21.39
#